data_AF-A0A7R9MGX7-F1
#
_entry.id   AF-A0A7R9MGX7-F1
#
_cell.length_a   1.000
_cell.length_b   1.000
_cell.length_c   1.000
_cell.angle_alpha   90.00
_cell.angle_beta   90.00
_cell.angle_gamma   90.00
#
_symmetry.space_group_name_H-M   'P 1'
#
loop_
_entity.id
_entity.type
_entity.pdbx_description
1 polymer ?
#
loop_
_entity_poly.entity_id
_entity_poly.type
_entity_poly.pdbx_seq_one_letter_code
_entity_poly.pdbx_strand_id
1 'polypeptide(L)'
;MPHTGFVFLTDLVQESPPDLRRKAARLVANKCTIASRVDASHAASDGSIGRQFREKIERQLDKLQEPPPVKQIKALVTPIDQPQKKRGGKRIRKLKERLVITDLRKQANRMTFGDIEDDAYQEDLGFTTGQMGRSGTGKIRAPTVDEKTKVRISKTLHKNLQRQQQTYGGSTTVKRQVSGTASSVAFTPLQGLEIVNPQAAETRVNEANAKYFSNTSGFFSVRPK
;
A
#
# COMPACT_ATOMS: atom_id res chain seq x y z
N MET A 1 -19.70 10.31 -14.83
CA MET A 1 -18.32 9.79 -14.99
C MET A 1 -17.36 10.96 -14.79
N PRO A 2 -16.44 10.94 -13.81
CA PRO A 2 -15.43 11.98 -13.70
C PRO A 2 -14.39 11.84 -14.85
N HIS A 3 -13.88 12.97 -15.35
CA HIS A 3 -12.86 13.05 -16.42
C HIS A 3 -13.33 12.62 -17.82
N THR A 4 -14.58 12.90 -18.18
CA THR A 4 -15.11 12.75 -19.54
C THR A 4 -15.24 14.11 -20.22
N GLY A 5 -14.20 14.53 -20.94
CA GLY A 5 -14.19 15.76 -21.75
C GLY A 5 -14.30 15.48 -23.25
N PHE A 6 -14.04 16.48 -24.10
CA PHE A 6 -14.11 16.36 -25.56
C PHE A 6 -13.28 15.19 -26.12
N VAL A 7 -12.07 14.97 -25.60
CA VAL A 7 -11.21 13.84 -26.00
C VAL A 7 -11.89 12.50 -25.74
N PHE A 8 -12.65 12.37 -24.65
CA PHE A 8 -13.36 11.14 -24.34
C PHE A 8 -14.51 10.89 -25.31
N LEU A 9 -15.16 11.94 -25.81
CA LEU A 9 -16.29 11.87 -26.73
C LEU A 9 -15.89 11.61 -28.19
N THR A 10 -14.59 11.66 -28.52
CA THR A 10 -14.11 11.33 -29.86
C THR A 10 -14.41 9.88 -30.24
N ASP A 11 -14.67 9.66 -31.53
CA ASP A 11 -15.05 8.36 -32.10
C ASP A 11 -14.02 7.27 -31.76
N LEU A 12 -12.72 7.60 -31.89
CA LEU A 12 -11.61 6.71 -31.58
C LEU A 12 -11.63 6.15 -30.15
N VAL A 13 -12.17 6.91 -29.19
CA VAL A 13 -12.33 6.45 -27.80
C VAL A 13 -13.66 5.71 -27.64
N GLN A 14 -14.74 6.17 -28.26
CA GLN A 14 -16.07 5.56 -28.13
C GLN A 14 -16.17 4.18 -28.80
N GLU A 15 -15.45 3.97 -29.90
CA GLU A 15 -15.31 2.68 -30.59
C GLU A 15 -14.61 1.63 -29.70
N SER A 16 -13.74 2.06 -28.79
CA SER A 16 -13.05 1.14 -27.88
C SER A 16 -13.97 0.57 -26.79
N PRO A 17 -13.72 -0.67 -26.31
CA PRO A 17 -14.50 -1.29 -25.23
C PRO A 17 -14.57 -0.40 -23.99
N PRO A 18 -15.70 -0.36 -23.26
CA PRO A 18 -15.94 0.56 -22.14
C PRO A 18 -14.83 0.56 -21.08
N ASP A 19 -14.24 -0.62 -20.81
CA ASP A 19 -13.16 -0.80 -19.83
C ASP A 19 -11.84 -0.13 -20.26
N LEU A 20 -11.62 -0.03 -21.57
CA LEU A 20 -10.40 0.55 -22.16
C LEU A 20 -10.55 2.04 -22.48
N ARG A 21 -11.77 2.59 -22.55
CA ARG A 21 -12.02 4.00 -22.92
C ARG A 21 -11.21 5.01 -22.12
N ARG A 22 -11.02 4.78 -20.82
CA ARG A 22 -10.21 5.69 -19.97
C ARG A 22 -8.71 5.60 -20.27
N LYS A 23 -8.21 4.44 -20.69
CA LYS A 23 -6.83 4.29 -21.18
C LYS A 23 -6.70 4.90 -22.57
N ALA A 24 -7.64 4.63 -23.48
CA ALA A 24 -7.71 5.22 -24.81
C ALA A 24 -7.70 6.75 -24.76
N ALA A 25 -8.58 7.36 -23.96
CA ALA A 25 -8.63 8.82 -23.80
C ALA A 25 -7.29 9.43 -23.35
N ARG A 26 -6.53 8.73 -22.50
CA ARG A 26 -5.17 9.18 -22.10
C ARG A 26 -4.16 9.06 -23.23
N LEU A 27 -4.21 7.99 -24.02
CA LEU A 27 -3.35 7.83 -25.19
C LEU A 27 -3.63 8.92 -26.24
N VAL A 28 -4.90 9.17 -26.52
CA VAL A 28 -5.35 10.21 -27.44
C VAL A 28 -4.93 11.59 -26.93
N ALA A 29 -5.18 11.92 -25.66
CA ALA A 29 -4.75 13.20 -25.08
C ALA A 29 -3.23 13.41 -25.19
N ASN A 30 -2.44 12.37 -24.91
CA ASN A 30 -0.98 12.43 -25.02
C ASN A 30 -0.49 12.68 -26.46
N LYS A 31 -1.12 12.08 -27.47
CA LYS A 31 -0.72 12.29 -28.86
C LYS A 31 -1.31 13.57 -29.46
N CYS A 32 -2.53 13.92 -29.09
CA CYS A 32 -3.18 15.17 -29.48
C CYS A 32 -2.37 16.38 -29.00
N THR A 33 -1.84 16.36 -27.78
CA THR A 33 -0.99 17.45 -27.26
C THR A 33 0.36 17.56 -27.96
N ILE A 34 0.89 16.47 -28.52
CA ILE A 34 2.11 16.51 -29.34
C ILE A 34 1.77 17.04 -30.74
N ALA A 35 0.68 16.57 -31.34
CA ALA A 35 0.19 17.07 -32.63
C ALA A 35 -0.04 18.59 -32.59
N SER A 36 -0.73 19.10 -31.57
CA SER A 36 -0.99 20.53 -31.42
C SER A 36 0.27 21.39 -31.35
N ARG A 37 1.39 20.83 -30.84
CA ARG A 37 2.68 21.54 -30.80
C ARG A 37 3.35 21.60 -32.17
N VAL A 38 3.22 20.53 -32.96
CA VAL A 38 3.73 20.47 -34.35
C VAL A 38 2.97 21.45 -35.23
N ASP A 39 1.65 21.52 -35.06
CA ASP A 39 0.78 22.45 -35.78
C ASP A 39 1.10 23.91 -35.40
N ALA A 40 1.31 24.19 -34.12
CA ALA A 40 1.71 25.53 -33.66
C ALA A 40 3.04 25.99 -34.30
N SER A 41 3.98 25.08 -34.50
CA SER A 41 5.25 25.38 -35.18
C SER A 41 5.17 25.35 -36.71
N HIS A 42 4.01 25.01 -37.29
CA HIS A 42 3.79 24.85 -38.74
C HIS A 42 4.85 23.95 -39.42
N ALA A 43 5.38 22.98 -38.69
CA ALA A 43 6.53 22.19 -39.15
C ALA A 43 6.14 21.10 -40.17
N ALA A 44 4.86 20.70 -40.19
CA ALA A 44 4.33 19.71 -41.10
C ALA A 44 2.86 20.04 -41.44
N SER A 45 2.64 20.72 -42.56
CA SER A 45 1.30 21.10 -43.04
C SER A 45 0.58 19.99 -43.84
N ASP A 46 1.30 18.92 -44.16
CA ASP A 46 0.82 17.76 -44.93
C ASP A 46 -0.06 16.79 -44.10
N GLY A 47 -0.07 16.94 -42.78
CA GLY A 47 -0.79 16.06 -41.85
C GLY A 47 -0.18 14.66 -41.71
N SER A 48 1.02 14.41 -42.25
CA SER A 48 1.67 13.09 -42.19
C SER A 48 1.96 12.67 -40.74
N ILE A 49 2.41 13.61 -39.91
CA ILE A 49 2.71 13.38 -38.49
C ILE A 49 1.44 13.00 -37.71
N GLY A 50 0.30 13.63 -38.01
CA GLY A 50 -1.00 13.30 -37.40
C GLY A 50 -1.43 11.85 -37.71
N ARG A 51 -1.27 11.43 -38.97
CA ARG A 51 -1.56 10.04 -39.38
C ARG A 51 -0.67 9.02 -38.66
N GLN A 52 0.64 9.30 -38.54
CA GLN A 52 1.56 8.45 -37.78
C GLN A 52 1.20 8.34 -36.30
N PHE A 53 0.70 9.42 -35.69
CA PHE A 53 0.25 9.38 -34.30
C PHE A 53 -1.03 8.59 -34.11
N ARG A 54 -1.97 8.69 -35.04
CA ARG A 54 -3.18 7.88 -35.06
C ARG A 54 -2.84 6.39 -35.15
N GLU A 55 -1.97 6.00 -36.08
CA GLU A 55 -1.52 4.62 -36.23
C GLU A 55 -0.83 4.10 -34.96
N LYS A 56 -0.04 4.94 -34.27
CA LYS A 56 0.57 4.58 -32.98
C LYS A 56 -0.48 4.37 -31.88
N ILE A 57 -1.58 5.11 -31.87
CA ILE A 57 -2.67 4.91 -30.92
C ILE A 57 -3.38 3.59 -31.22
N GLU A 58 -3.74 3.35 -32.48
CA GLU A 58 -4.43 2.13 -32.93
C GLU A 58 -3.62 0.88 -32.57
N ARG A 59 -2.33 0.83 -32.92
CA ARG A 59 -1.44 -0.29 -32.55
C ARG A 59 -1.35 -0.54 -31.04
N GLN A 60 -1.43 0.51 -30.22
CA GLN A 60 -1.41 0.36 -28.77
C GLN A 60 -2.76 -0.12 -28.21
N LEU A 61 -3.87 0.29 -28.83
CA LEU A 61 -5.20 -0.19 -28.46
C LEU A 61 -5.36 -1.66 -28.83
N ASP A 62 -4.89 -2.08 -30.00
CA ASP A 62 -4.91 -3.48 -30.42
C ASP A 62 -4.12 -4.34 -29.42
N LYS A 63 -2.90 -3.92 -29.08
CA LYS A 63 -2.07 -4.60 -28.07
C LYS A 63 -2.72 -4.67 -26.67
N LEU A 64 -3.59 -3.72 -26.33
CA LEU A 64 -4.33 -3.74 -25.06
C LEU A 64 -5.53 -4.69 -25.09
N GLN A 65 -6.08 -4.95 -26.28
CA GLN A 65 -7.18 -5.89 -26.50
C GLN A 65 -6.67 -7.33 -26.66
N GLU A 66 -5.42 -7.50 -27.08
CA GLU A 66 -4.77 -8.81 -27.15
C GLU A 66 -4.88 -9.54 -25.79
N PRO A 67 -5.47 -10.75 -25.77
CA PRO A 67 -5.54 -11.52 -24.54
C PRO A 67 -4.12 -11.85 -24.06
N PRO A 68 -3.88 -11.85 -22.74
CA PRO A 68 -2.58 -12.24 -22.22
C PRO A 68 -2.26 -13.68 -22.66
N PRO A 69 -0.99 -13.99 -22.97
CA PRO A 69 -0.61 -15.34 -23.35
C PRO A 69 -0.95 -16.31 -22.21
N VAL A 70 -1.52 -17.46 -22.57
CA VAL A 70 -1.95 -18.47 -21.60
C VAL A 70 -0.76 -18.90 -20.75
N LYS A 71 -0.92 -18.80 -19.42
CA LYS A 71 0.11 -19.27 -18.48
C LYS A 71 0.14 -20.80 -18.56
N GLN A 72 1.28 -21.36 -18.96
CA GLN A 72 1.50 -22.79 -18.86
C GLN A 72 1.42 -23.22 -17.40
N ILE A 73 0.77 -24.36 -17.16
CA ILE A 73 0.71 -24.97 -15.82
C ILE A 73 2.14 -25.34 -15.45
N LYS A 74 2.71 -24.61 -14.50
CA LYS A 74 3.99 -24.98 -13.92
C LYS A 74 3.77 -26.24 -13.12
N ALA A 75 4.40 -27.33 -13.53
CA ALA A 75 4.40 -28.57 -12.76
C ALA A 75 4.84 -28.27 -11.32
N LEU A 76 4.19 -28.94 -10.37
CA LEU A 76 4.63 -28.88 -8.99
C LEU A 76 6.09 -29.36 -8.93
N VAL A 77 6.83 -28.80 -7.97
CA VAL A 77 8.18 -29.30 -7.70
C VAL A 77 8.05 -30.76 -7.28
N THR A 78 8.93 -31.61 -7.81
CA THR A 78 8.97 -33.02 -7.46
C THR A 78 8.98 -33.19 -5.93
N PRO A 79 8.14 -34.07 -5.35
CA PRO A 79 8.12 -34.35 -3.92
C PRO A 79 9.40 -35.04 -3.44
N ILE A 80 10.51 -34.29 -3.36
CA ILE A 80 11.80 -34.75 -2.87
C ILE A 80 12.03 -34.09 -1.51
N ASP A 81 12.24 -34.91 -0.47
CA ASP A 81 12.57 -34.40 0.86
C ASP A 81 14.05 -34.00 0.90
N GLN A 82 14.32 -32.73 0.63
CA GLN A 82 15.67 -32.17 0.70
C GLN A 82 16.05 -31.86 2.15
N PRO A 83 17.32 -32.12 2.55
CA PRO A 83 17.77 -31.82 3.90
C PRO A 83 17.59 -30.33 4.24
N GLN A 84 16.86 -30.06 5.33
CA GLN A 84 16.50 -28.69 5.71
C GLN A 84 17.71 -27.85 6.15
N LYS A 85 17.82 -26.64 5.60
CA LYS A 85 18.83 -25.66 6.04
C LYS A 85 18.46 -25.07 7.40
N LYS A 86 19.18 -25.48 8.45
CA LYS A 86 19.01 -24.95 9.80
C LYS A 86 19.57 -23.52 9.90
N ARG A 87 18.72 -22.56 10.28
CA ARG A 87 19.10 -21.14 10.48
C ARG A 87 18.63 -20.65 11.85
N GLY A 88 19.54 -19.96 12.56
CA GLY A 88 19.35 -19.50 13.94
C GLY A 88 19.35 -17.98 14.15
N GLY A 89 19.36 -17.16 13.08
CA GLY A 89 19.43 -15.69 13.21
C GLY A 89 18.15 -15.03 13.74
N LYS A 90 18.26 -13.82 14.31
CA LYS A 90 17.15 -13.04 14.91
C LYS A 90 15.91 -12.93 14.02
N ARG A 91 16.10 -12.61 12.73
CA ARG A 91 14.98 -12.52 11.75
C ARG A 91 14.27 -13.86 11.56
N ILE A 92 15.02 -14.95 11.48
CA ILE A 92 14.48 -16.30 11.29
C ILE A 92 13.77 -16.77 12.56
N ARG A 93 14.34 -16.53 13.75
CA ARG A 93 13.68 -16.81 15.04
C ARG A 93 12.33 -16.09 15.12
N LYS A 94 12.29 -14.78 14.83
CA LYS A 94 11.04 -13.98 14.80
C LYS A 94 10.01 -14.44 13.75
N LEU A 95 10.45 -15.10 12.67
CA LEU A 95 9.54 -15.68 11.68
C LEU A 95 9.02 -17.04 12.16
N LYS A 96 9.89 -17.89 12.70
CA LYS A 96 9.53 -19.17 13.31
C LYS A 96 8.56 -18.97 14.48
N GLU A 97 8.82 -18.02 15.37
CA GLU A 97 7.92 -17.66 16.48
C GLU A 97 6.49 -17.32 16.03
N ARG A 98 6.30 -16.80 14.81
CA ARG A 98 4.95 -16.50 14.28
C ARG A 98 4.21 -17.71 13.73
N LEU A 99 4.94 -18.71 13.23
CA LEU A 99 4.37 -19.89 12.56
C LEU A 99 4.35 -21.12 13.46
N VAL A 100 5.22 -21.14 14.48
CA VAL A 100 5.32 -22.24 15.44
C VAL A 100 4.12 -22.20 16.37
N ILE A 101 3.66 -23.39 16.75
CA ILE A 101 2.61 -23.60 17.74
C ILE A 101 3.02 -22.91 19.06
N THR A 102 2.18 -22.03 19.56
CA THR A 102 2.41 -21.31 20.82
C THR A 102 2.47 -22.25 22.00
N ASP A 103 3.14 -21.85 23.08
CA ASP A 103 3.20 -22.67 24.29
C ASP A 103 1.81 -22.87 24.93
N LEU A 104 0.92 -21.89 24.80
CA LEU A 104 -0.50 -22.01 25.16
C LEU A 104 -1.18 -23.13 24.36
N ARG A 105 -0.99 -23.15 23.02
CA ARG A 105 -1.58 -24.21 22.17
C ARG A 105 -0.93 -25.56 22.43
N LYS A 106 0.35 -25.62 22.80
CA LYS A 106 1.00 -26.87 23.25
C LYS A 106 0.38 -27.41 24.53
N GLN A 107 -0.04 -26.55 25.46
CA GLN A 107 -0.74 -26.99 26.67
C GLN A 107 -2.17 -27.44 26.37
N ALA A 108 -2.87 -26.74 25.48
CA ALA A 108 -4.18 -27.17 25.01
C ALA A 108 -4.13 -28.53 24.28
N ASN A 109 -3.05 -28.81 23.54
CA ASN A 109 -2.87 -30.10 22.87
C ASN A 109 -2.36 -31.22 23.80
N ARG A 110 -2.15 -30.95 25.09
CA ARG A 110 -1.80 -31.98 26.08
C ARG A 110 -3.09 -32.43 26.76
N MET A 111 -3.27 -33.74 26.84
CA MET A 111 -4.44 -34.39 27.43
C MET A 111 -3.97 -35.18 28.65
N THR A 112 -4.71 -35.16 29.77
CA THR A 112 -4.43 -36.08 30.88
C THR A 112 -5.27 -37.33 30.72
N PHE A 113 -4.60 -38.47 30.77
CA PHE A 113 -5.27 -39.76 30.71
C PHE A 113 -5.99 -40.02 32.04
N GLY A 114 -7.26 -40.41 31.98
CA GLY A 114 -8.05 -40.78 33.15
C GLY A 114 -8.88 -39.64 33.78
N ASP A 115 -8.71 -38.40 33.33
CA ASP A 115 -9.51 -37.27 33.78
C ASP A 115 -10.49 -36.82 32.69
N ILE A 116 -11.76 -36.57 33.06
CA ILE A 116 -12.73 -35.93 32.17
C ILE A 116 -12.27 -34.49 31.93
N GLU A 117 -12.20 -34.06 30.69
CA GLU A 117 -11.70 -32.72 30.36
C GLU A 117 -12.79 -31.65 30.49
N ASP A 118 -12.35 -30.42 30.77
CA ASP A 118 -13.25 -29.26 30.75
C ASP A 118 -13.43 -28.84 29.29
N ASP A 119 -14.55 -29.25 28.69
CA ASP A 119 -14.94 -28.78 27.35
C ASP A 119 -15.54 -27.38 27.45
N ALA A 120 -15.09 -26.47 26.58
CA ALA A 120 -15.67 -25.13 26.54
C ALA A 120 -17.13 -25.13 26.05
N TYR A 121 -17.50 -26.15 25.26
CA TYR A 121 -18.86 -26.40 24.77
C TYR A 121 -19.06 -27.91 24.68
N GLN A 122 -19.82 -28.45 25.65
CA GLN A 122 -19.92 -29.88 25.94
C GLN A 122 -20.64 -30.72 24.88
N GLU A 123 -21.31 -30.12 23.88
CA GLU A 123 -22.16 -30.88 22.95
C GLU A 123 -21.85 -30.79 21.44
N ASP A 124 -21.04 -29.84 20.93
CA ASP A 124 -21.05 -29.64 19.46
C ASP A 124 -19.71 -29.33 18.76
N LEU A 125 -18.63 -28.96 19.46
CA LEU A 125 -17.45 -28.42 18.74
C LEU A 125 -16.13 -29.21 18.83
N GLY A 126 -16.06 -30.33 19.56
CA GLY A 126 -14.79 -31.07 19.71
C GLY A 126 -13.62 -30.18 20.17
N PHE A 127 -13.94 -29.06 20.84
CA PHE A 127 -12.99 -28.07 21.30
C PHE A 127 -12.69 -28.32 22.76
N THR A 128 -11.66 -29.11 23.00
CA THR A 128 -11.09 -29.33 24.33
C THR A 128 -10.05 -28.25 24.65
N THR A 129 -10.05 -27.77 25.89
CA THR A 129 -8.95 -26.94 26.41
C THR A 129 -7.77 -27.78 26.90
N GLY A 130 -7.87 -29.11 26.93
CA GLY A 130 -6.83 -30.02 27.39
C GLY A 130 -6.30 -29.61 28.77
N GLN A 131 -4.98 -29.51 28.93
CA GLN A 131 -4.36 -29.03 30.17
C GLN A 131 -4.37 -27.50 30.34
N MET A 132 -4.91 -26.74 29.39
CA MET A 132 -5.01 -25.28 29.50
C MET A 132 -6.06 -24.94 30.57
N GLY A 133 -5.63 -24.28 31.65
CA GLY A 133 -6.53 -23.89 32.76
C GLY A 133 -6.65 -24.91 33.89
N ARG A 134 -6.25 -26.18 33.70
CA ARG A 134 -6.30 -27.24 34.75
C ARG A 134 -5.21 -27.11 35.82
N SER A 135 -4.33 -26.12 35.69
CA SER A 135 -3.31 -25.82 36.69
C SER A 135 -3.99 -25.16 37.89
N GLY A 136 -4.15 -25.90 38.99
CA GLY A 136 -4.87 -25.47 40.19
C GLY A 136 -4.63 -24.01 40.60
N THR A 137 -5.69 -23.39 41.14
CA THR A 137 -5.73 -21.99 41.59
C THR A 137 -4.46 -21.61 42.37
N GLY A 138 -3.59 -20.80 41.76
CA GLY A 138 -2.39 -20.26 42.43
C GLY A 138 -1.06 -20.38 41.68
N LYS A 139 -0.97 -21.10 40.55
CA LYS A 139 0.27 -21.09 39.75
C LYS A 139 0.34 -19.83 38.88
N ILE A 140 1.09 -18.83 39.36
CA ILE A 140 1.35 -17.52 38.73
C ILE A 140 2.01 -17.62 37.34
N ARG A 141 2.57 -18.79 36.97
CA ARG A 141 3.26 -19.04 35.70
C ARG A 141 2.40 -19.79 34.67
N ALA A 142 1.17 -19.36 34.45
CA ALA A 142 0.40 -19.83 33.29
C ALA A 142 1.08 -19.34 31.98
N PRO A 143 1.04 -20.12 30.88
CA PRO A 143 1.56 -19.63 29.60
C PRO A 143 0.75 -18.40 29.17
N THR A 144 1.45 -17.29 28.93
CA THR A 144 0.80 -16.07 28.48
C THR A 144 0.48 -16.15 26.99
N VAL A 145 -0.56 -15.43 26.56
CA VAL A 145 -0.88 -15.27 25.15
C VAL A 145 0.25 -14.48 24.48
N ASP A 146 0.97 -15.10 23.55
CA ASP A 146 2.07 -14.43 22.84
C ASP A 146 1.53 -13.37 21.88
N GLU A 147 1.81 -12.09 22.18
CA GLU A 147 1.39 -10.95 21.36
C GLU A 147 1.89 -11.02 19.90
N LYS A 148 2.96 -11.78 19.65
CA LYS A 148 3.53 -11.95 18.32
C LYS A 148 2.64 -12.76 17.39
N THR A 149 1.70 -13.52 17.94
CA THR A 149 0.70 -14.30 17.20
C THR A 149 -0.54 -13.50 16.80
N LYS A 150 -0.67 -12.25 17.27
CA LYS A 150 -1.72 -11.32 16.82
C LYS A 150 -1.65 -11.18 15.29
N VAL A 151 -2.79 -11.38 14.63
CA VAL A 151 -2.90 -11.31 13.16
C VAL A 151 -2.46 -9.92 12.71
N ARG A 152 -1.49 -9.88 11.79
CA ARG A 152 -0.99 -8.62 11.22
C ARG A 152 -1.56 -8.42 9.83
N ILE A 153 -1.93 -7.18 9.55
CA ILE A 153 -2.40 -6.74 8.24
C ILE A 153 -1.24 -6.83 7.23
N SER A 154 -1.54 -7.28 6.00
CA SER A 154 -0.56 -7.31 4.91
C SER A 154 -0.12 -5.90 4.52
N LYS A 155 1.08 -5.75 3.95
CA LYS A 155 1.56 -4.42 3.53
C LYS A 155 0.63 -3.73 2.52
N THR A 156 -0.02 -4.51 1.66
CA THR A 156 -0.97 -3.98 0.67
C THR A 156 -2.26 -3.52 1.32
N LEU A 157 -2.82 -4.32 2.23
CA LEU A 157 -4.03 -3.95 2.95
C LEU A 157 -3.78 -2.74 3.87
N HIS A 158 -2.61 -2.67 4.51
CA HIS A 158 -2.23 -1.51 5.32
C HIS A 158 -2.15 -0.22 4.49
N LYS A 159 -1.54 -0.28 3.30
CA LYS A 159 -1.49 0.86 2.37
C LYS A 159 -2.88 1.27 1.87
N ASN A 160 -3.74 0.30 1.56
CA ASN A 160 -5.11 0.57 1.11
C ASN A 160 -5.95 1.19 2.22
N LEU A 161 -5.86 0.65 3.44
CA LEU A 161 -6.56 1.19 4.61
C LEU A 161 -6.08 2.61 4.93
N GLN A 162 -4.76 2.86 4.88
CA GLN A 162 -4.22 4.20 5.06
C GLN A 162 -4.73 5.16 3.98
N ARG A 163 -4.72 4.78 2.69
CA ARG A 163 -5.30 5.61 1.60
C ARG A 163 -6.78 5.90 1.81
N GLN A 164 -7.55 4.91 2.26
CA GLN A 164 -8.97 5.09 2.55
C GLN A 164 -9.17 6.07 3.72
N GLN A 165 -8.38 5.95 4.79
CA GLN A 165 -8.40 6.89 5.92
C GLN A 165 -7.98 8.31 5.52
N GLN A 166 -7.05 8.48 4.57
CA GLN A 166 -6.69 9.79 4.04
C GLN A 166 -7.76 10.38 3.10
N THR A 167 -8.54 9.52 2.43
CA THR A 167 -9.61 9.95 1.49
C THR A 167 -10.95 10.20 2.21
N TYR A 168 -11.23 9.48 3.30
CA TYR A 168 -12.46 9.56 4.09
C TYR A 168 -12.23 10.14 5.50
N GLY A 169 -11.05 10.67 5.77
CA GLY A 169 -10.68 11.33 7.01
C GLY A 169 -11.05 12.80 6.99
N GLY A 170 -12.30 13.07 7.36
CA GLY A 170 -12.78 14.42 7.66
C GLY A 170 -13.36 15.13 6.44
N SER A 171 -14.68 15.33 6.50
CA SER A 171 -15.32 16.51 5.95
C SER A 171 -14.71 17.75 6.61
N THR A 172 -13.47 18.09 6.28
CA THR A 172 -12.99 19.45 6.42
C THR A 172 -13.69 20.27 5.34
N THR A 173 -13.82 21.56 5.58
CA THR A 173 -14.52 22.65 4.87
C THR A 173 -14.40 22.75 3.33
N VAL A 174 -13.86 21.73 2.65
CA VAL A 174 -13.54 21.60 1.22
C VAL A 174 -14.74 21.15 0.36
N LYS A 175 -15.99 21.47 0.76
CA LYS A 175 -17.09 21.63 -0.22
C LYS A 175 -17.14 23.05 -0.79
N ARG A 176 -16.24 23.95 -0.36
CA ARG A 176 -16.02 25.25 -1.00
C ARG A 176 -14.88 25.15 -1.99
N GLN A 177 -15.00 25.87 -3.10
CA GLN A 177 -13.90 26.20 -4.01
C GLN A 177 -12.76 26.81 -3.17
N VAL A 178 -11.72 26.03 -2.87
CA VAL A 178 -10.56 26.50 -2.12
C VAL A 178 -9.46 26.83 -3.14
N SER A 179 -9.14 28.12 -3.26
CA SER A 179 -8.03 28.63 -4.06
C SER A 179 -6.72 27.94 -3.67
N GLY A 180 -5.89 27.61 -4.67
CA GLY A 180 -4.67 26.79 -4.55
C GLY A 180 -3.54 27.35 -3.68
N THR A 181 -3.79 28.41 -2.91
CA THR A 181 -2.86 29.01 -1.94
C THR A 181 -3.26 28.72 -0.49
N ALA A 182 -4.40 28.09 -0.23
CA ALA A 182 -4.83 27.77 1.13
C ALA A 182 -4.23 26.45 1.62
N SER A 183 -3.63 26.50 2.81
CA SER A 183 -3.00 25.38 3.49
C SER A 183 -4.04 24.35 4.00
N SER A 184 -3.76 23.05 3.82
CA SER A 184 -4.61 21.95 4.28
C SER A 184 -4.28 21.56 5.73
N VAL A 185 -5.24 21.74 6.65
CA VAL A 185 -5.13 21.29 8.05
C VAL A 185 -5.79 19.91 8.17
N ALA A 186 -5.05 18.89 8.62
CA ALA A 186 -5.56 17.55 8.86
C ALA A 186 -5.62 17.26 10.37
N PHE A 187 -6.81 16.92 10.87
CA PHE A 187 -7.01 16.50 12.26
C PHE A 187 -6.78 15.00 12.39
N THR A 188 -5.74 14.59 13.10
CA THR A 188 -5.57 13.18 13.52
C THR A 188 -5.77 13.06 15.03
N PRO A 189 -6.54 12.07 15.51
CA PRO A 189 -6.99 12.03 16.91
C PRO A 189 -5.91 11.60 17.93
N LEU A 190 -4.69 11.24 17.50
CA LEU A 190 -3.66 10.69 18.39
C LEU A 190 -2.41 11.57 18.53
N GLN A 191 -2.31 12.64 17.74
CA GLN A 191 -1.20 13.59 17.77
C GLN A 191 -1.79 14.92 17.32
N GLY A 192 -1.81 15.93 18.20
CA GLY A 192 -2.51 17.21 17.99
C GLY A 192 -2.14 17.94 16.69
N LEU A 193 -2.84 19.05 16.42
CA LEU A 193 -2.75 19.90 15.22
C LEU A 193 -1.32 19.99 14.64
N GLU A 194 -1.02 19.18 13.63
CA GLU A 194 0.23 19.27 12.88
C GLU A 194 -0.01 20.12 11.63
N ILE A 195 0.36 21.39 11.71
CA ILE A 195 0.36 22.30 10.56
C ILE A 195 1.62 22.02 9.75
N VAL A 196 1.49 21.25 8.66
CA VAL A 196 2.59 21.10 7.69
C VAL A 196 2.58 22.33 6.78
N ASN A 197 3.37 23.34 7.15
CA ASN A 197 3.64 24.48 6.28
C ASN A 197 4.72 24.09 5.26
N PRO A 198 4.42 24.01 3.94
CA PRO A 198 5.42 23.66 2.93
C PRO A 198 6.58 24.68 2.86
N GLN A 199 6.35 25.93 3.25
CA GLN A 199 7.41 26.94 3.32
C GLN A 199 8.35 26.75 4.53
N ALA A 200 7.93 26.03 5.57
CA ALA A 200 8.81 25.70 6.70
C ALA A 200 9.90 24.68 6.31
N ALA A 201 9.70 23.93 5.23
CA ALA A 201 10.75 23.09 4.65
C ALA A 201 11.82 23.93 3.96
N GLU A 202 11.43 25.01 3.25
CA GLU A 202 12.36 25.93 2.59
C GLU A 202 13.21 26.71 3.61
N THR A 203 12.62 27.15 4.73
CA THR A 203 13.38 27.82 5.80
C THR A 203 14.41 26.89 6.44
N ARG A 204 14.04 25.64 6.76
CA ARG A 204 15.00 24.64 7.30
C ARG A 204 16.12 24.29 6.33
N VAL A 205 15.83 24.18 5.03
CA VAL A 205 16.86 23.91 4.01
C VAL A 205 17.79 25.12 3.85
N ASN A 206 17.26 26.34 3.92
CA ASN A 206 18.07 27.56 3.89
C ASN A 206 18.94 27.71 5.14
N GLU A 207 18.41 27.40 6.33
CA GLU A 207 19.18 27.39 7.59
C GLU A 207 20.28 26.33 7.58
N ALA A 208 20.00 25.12 7.09
CA ALA A 208 20.99 24.04 7.00
C ALA A 208 22.10 24.34 5.97
N ASN A 209 21.80 25.11 4.93
CA ASN A 209 22.75 25.55 3.91
C ASN A 209 23.46 26.88 4.26
N ALA A 210 23.11 27.50 5.39
CA ALA A 210 23.77 28.72 5.84
C ALA A 210 25.21 28.38 6.25
N LYS A 211 26.17 28.85 5.45
CA LYS A 211 27.60 28.71 5.73
C LYS A 211 28.01 29.66 6.86
N TYR A 212 29.11 29.33 7.53
CA TYR A 212 29.66 30.03 8.71
C TYR A 212 29.81 31.56 8.58
N PHE A 213 29.82 32.11 7.37
CA PHE A 213 29.94 33.55 7.08
C PHE A 213 28.69 34.13 6.37
N SER A 214 27.48 33.64 6.66
CA SER A 214 26.27 34.22 6.07
C SER A 214 25.91 35.56 6.75
N ASN A 215 25.56 36.58 5.96
CA ASN A 215 25.23 37.93 6.45
C ASN A 215 24.00 37.98 7.37
N THR A 216 23.23 36.89 7.45
CA THR A 216 22.00 36.77 8.23
C THR A 216 22.15 35.89 9.47
N SER A 217 23.23 35.12 9.61
CA SER A 217 23.46 34.24 10.77
C SER A 217 24.58 34.80 11.65
N GLY A 218 24.27 35.15 12.91
CA GLY A 218 25.29 35.54 13.90
C GLY A 218 26.25 34.39 14.24
N PHE A 219 27.37 34.72 14.89
CA PHE A 219 28.40 33.75 15.27
C PHE A 219 27.89 32.72 16.28
N PHE A 220 28.09 31.42 15.99
CA PHE A 220 27.74 30.33 16.90
C PHE A 220 28.96 29.85 17.71
N SER A 221 28.76 29.59 19.01
CA SER A 221 29.80 29.01 19.89
C SER A 221 30.06 27.55 19.50
N VAL A 222 31.32 27.21 19.23
CA VAL A 222 31.77 25.88 18.81
C VAL A 222 31.89 24.89 19.98
N ARG A 223 31.71 25.34 21.24
CA ARG A 223 31.75 24.43 22.39
C ARG A 223 30.35 23.88 22.70
N PRO A 224 30.19 22.55 22.86
CA PRO A 224 28.92 21.98 23.32
C PRO A 224 28.63 22.49 24.75
N LYS A 225 27.37 22.85 25.01
CA LYS A 225 26.87 23.05 26.37
C LYS A 225 26.74 21.71 27.07
#